data_AF-A0AAD1B9M6-F1
#
_entry.id   AF-A0AAD1B9M6-F1
#
_cell.length_a   1.000
_cell.length_b   1.000
_cell.length_c   1.000
_cell.angle_alpha   90.00
_cell.angle_beta   90.00
_cell.angle_gamma   90.00
#
_symmetry.space_group_name_H-M   'P 1'
#
loop_
_entity.id
_entity.type
_entity.pdbx_description
1 polymer ?
#
loop_
_entity_poly.entity_id
_entity_poly.type
_entity_poly.pdbx_seq_one_letter_code
_entity_poly.pdbx_strand_id
1 'polypeptide(L)'
;MSDFHDPDIAAMKLSKAEKDGLQVYRNYSRAFEQDREKRFSASLDTDAQVIADLETVLALIAREEPRSLPVIACAFADDQLKAMFRREVPDGVPGGRSELLSGFGPLARLSQRVQMAYAFGWISKDILIEVDHLRKVRNDISHKWDLKVLESKLSVLVAQTQSPIEEHLGDGVRLPEDFHTSLQPMQKLRVRLIWLLGRLMYESHLWVPALKANLTPGNVLYGPNQPAMLSQVAAVCLAITRSHVVREQSE
;
A
#
# COMPACT_ATOMS: atom_id res chain seq x y z
N MET A 1 -34.55 -24.48 7.64
CA MET A 1 -33.96 -24.09 8.94
C MET A 1 -32.50 -23.81 8.65
N SER A 2 -32.00 -22.59 8.83
CA SER A 2 -30.56 -22.34 8.62
C SER A 2 -29.79 -23.15 9.66
N ASP A 3 -28.79 -23.90 9.21
CA ASP A 3 -27.93 -24.63 10.13
C ASP A 3 -27.29 -23.63 11.11
N PHE A 4 -27.49 -23.85 12.40
CA PHE A 4 -27.01 -22.95 13.46
C PHE A 4 -25.47 -22.97 13.57
N HIS A 5 -24.85 -24.08 13.14
CA HIS A 5 -23.40 -24.27 13.18
C HIS A 5 -22.75 -23.93 11.84
N ASP A 6 -21.61 -23.25 11.91
CA ASP A 6 -20.71 -23.10 10.78
C ASP A 6 -20.25 -24.51 10.30
N PRO A 7 -20.04 -24.73 8.99
CA PRO A 7 -19.79 -26.07 8.42
C PRO A 7 -18.61 -26.82 9.05
N ASP A 8 -17.58 -26.10 9.47
CA ASP A 8 -16.39 -26.66 10.11
C ASP A 8 -16.68 -27.13 11.54
N ILE A 9 -17.44 -26.35 12.34
CA ILE A 9 -17.89 -26.76 13.68
C ILE A 9 -18.86 -27.94 13.58
N ALA A 10 -19.76 -27.92 12.60
CA ALA A 10 -20.69 -29.01 12.33
C ALA A 10 -19.95 -30.33 12.04
N ALA A 11 -18.83 -30.28 11.32
CA ALA A 11 -18.00 -31.44 10.98
C ALA A 11 -17.16 -32.00 12.15
N MET A 12 -16.99 -31.26 13.25
CA MET A 12 -16.19 -31.72 14.40
C MET A 12 -16.84 -32.92 15.12
N LYS A 13 -16.02 -33.86 15.60
CA LYS A 13 -16.46 -34.99 16.42
C LYS A 13 -16.60 -34.58 17.90
N LEU A 14 -17.52 -33.65 18.15
CA LEU A 14 -17.84 -33.10 19.47
C LEU A 14 -19.32 -33.33 19.80
N SER A 15 -19.66 -33.28 21.09
CA SER A 15 -21.05 -33.27 21.52
C SER A 15 -21.79 -32.01 21.04
N LYS A 16 -23.13 -32.07 20.99
CA LYS A 16 -23.95 -30.92 20.58
C LYS A 16 -23.69 -29.69 21.47
N ALA A 17 -23.60 -29.88 22.79
CA ALA A 17 -23.35 -28.79 23.73
C ALA A 17 -22.00 -28.11 23.51
N GLU A 18 -20.95 -28.87 23.19
CA GLU A 18 -19.64 -28.32 22.84
C GLU A 18 -19.68 -27.54 21.53
N LYS A 19 -20.38 -28.04 20.50
CA LYS A 19 -20.57 -27.33 19.22
C LYS A 19 -21.34 -26.02 19.42
N ASP A 20 -22.42 -26.06 20.19
CA ASP A 20 -23.21 -24.87 20.53
C ASP A 20 -22.34 -23.83 21.26
N GLY A 21 -21.54 -24.27 22.24
CA GLY A 21 -20.59 -23.42 22.96
C GLY A 21 -19.54 -22.79 22.05
N LEU A 22 -18.92 -23.56 21.16
CA LEU A 22 -17.94 -23.07 20.18
C LEU A 22 -18.55 -22.08 19.19
N GLN A 23 -19.76 -22.34 18.70
CA GLN A 23 -20.45 -21.44 17.79
C GLN A 23 -20.77 -20.10 18.48
N VAL A 24 -21.28 -20.15 19.71
CA VAL A 24 -21.57 -18.95 20.50
C VAL A 24 -20.29 -18.15 20.74
N TYR A 25 -19.21 -18.81 21.19
CA TYR A 25 -17.92 -18.17 21.39
C TYR A 25 -17.41 -17.51 20.09
N ARG A 26 -17.45 -18.21 18.96
CA ARG A 26 -17.05 -17.68 17.65
C ARG A 26 -17.88 -16.46 17.25
N ASN A 27 -19.20 -16.54 17.41
CA ASN A 27 -20.10 -15.44 17.08
C ASN A 27 -19.78 -14.19 17.92
N TYR A 28 -19.57 -14.35 19.24
CA TYR A 28 -19.15 -13.24 20.10
C TYR A 28 -17.78 -12.70 19.72
N SER A 29 -16.79 -13.57 19.51
CA SER A 29 -15.44 -13.17 19.10
C SER A 29 -15.47 -12.35 17.81
N ARG A 30 -16.22 -12.79 16.79
CA ARG A 30 -16.44 -12.03 15.55
C ARG A 30 -17.11 -10.68 15.80
N ALA A 31 -18.14 -10.63 16.65
CA ALA A 31 -18.84 -9.39 16.95
C ALA A 31 -17.94 -8.37 17.69
N PHE A 32 -17.13 -8.83 18.65
CA PHE A 32 -16.15 -7.99 19.34
C PHE A 32 -15.03 -7.55 18.41
N GLU A 33 -14.57 -8.41 17.51
CA GLU A 33 -13.61 -8.05 16.46
C GLU A 33 -14.15 -6.93 15.58
N GLN A 34 -15.36 -7.08 15.05
CA GLN A 34 -16.00 -6.06 14.20
C GLN A 34 -16.22 -4.74 14.94
N ASP A 35 -16.61 -4.78 16.22
CA ASP A 35 -16.77 -3.58 17.03
C ASP A 35 -15.41 -2.88 17.27
N ARG A 36 -14.34 -3.64 17.54
CA ARG A 36 -12.98 -3.07 17.67
C ARG A 36 -12.50 -2.45 16.38
N GLU A 37 -12.69 -3.12 15.24
CA GLU A 37 -12.36 -2.59 13.91
C GLU A 37 -13.10 -1.28 13.65
N LYS A 38 -14.41 -1.25 13.91
CA LYS A 38 -15.24 -0.07 13.74
C LYS A 38 -14.77 1.09 14.62
N ARG A 39 -14.48 0.84 15.90
CA ARG A 39 -13.97 1.87 16.82
C ARG A 39 -12.60 2.38 16.41
N PHE A 40 -11.71 1.48 15.99
CA PHE A 40 -10.39 1.83 15.47
C PHE A 40 -10.54 2.76 14.27
N SER A 41 -11.27 2.36 13.24
CA SER A 41 -11.46 3.17 12.04
C SER A 41 -12.15 4.51 12.30
N ALA A 42 -13.10 4.56 13.23
CA ALA A 42 -13.75 5.80 13.65
C ALA A 42 -12.84 6.73 14.47
N SER A 43 -11.79 6.19 15.11
CA SER A 43 -10.82 6.97 15.89
C SER A 43 -9.70 7.58 15.07
N LEU A 44 -9.57 7.18 13.80
CA LEU A 44 -8.51 7.65 12.92
C LEU A 44 -8.90 8.97 12.29
N ASP A 45 -8.22 10.04 12.70
CA ASP A 45 -8.24 11.30 11.99
C ASP A 45 -7.24 11.27 10.83
N THR A 46 -7.71 11.68 9.65
CA THR A 46 -6.82 11.86 8.49
C THR A 46 -6.38 13.31 8.43
N ASP A 47 -5.06 13.53 8.52
CA ASP A 47 -4.49 14.85 8.30
C ASP A 47 -4.64 15.25 6.82
N ALA A 48 -5.33 16.36 6.57
CA ALA A 48 -5.54 16.88 5.22
C ALA A 48 -4.22 17.19 4.49
N GLN A 49 -3.17 17.57 5.23
CA GLN A 49 -1.86 17.83 4.64
C GLN A 49 -1.23 16.56 4.06
N VAL A 50 -1.43 15.41 4.71
CA VAL A 50 -0.92 14.12 4.21
C VAL A 50 -1.55 13.75 2.86
N ILE A 51 -2.84 14.04 2.68
CA ILE A 51 -3.54 13.83 1.40
C ILE A 51 -3.06 14.81 0.33
N ALA A 52 -2.82 16.08 0.68
CA ALA A 52 -2.29 17.09 -0.23
C ALA A 52 -0.86 16.78 -0.71
N ASP A 53 -0.01 16.28 0.18
CA ASP A 53 1.35 15.84 -0.15
C ASP A 53 1.33 14.66 -1.13
N LEU A 54 0.42 13.70 -0.92
CA LEU A 54 0.20 12.60 -1.86
C LEU A 54 -0.23 13.15 -3.23
N GLU A 55 -1.24 14.01 -3.30
CA GLU A 55 -1.71 14.60 -4.56
C GLU A 55 -0.57 15.28 -5.32
N THR A 56 0.27 16.03 -4.61
CA THR A 56 1.43 16.72 -5.18
C THR A 56 2.40 15.72 -5.84
N VAL A 57 2.77 14.65 -5.13
CA VAL A 57 3.67 13.63 -5.68
C VAL A 57 3.04 12.87 -6.84
N LEU A 58 1.75 12.55 -6.77
CA LEU A 58 1.05 11.85 -7.85
C LEU A 58 0.94 12.72 -9.11
N ALA A 59 0.73 14.03 -8.95
CA ALA A 59 0.77 14.97 -10.05
C ALA A 59 2.16 15.04 -10.72
N LEU A 60 3.24 14.94 -9.95
CA LEU A 60 4.60 14.80 -10.49
C LEU A 60 4.75 13.49 -11.27
N ILE A 61 4.32 12.36 -10.71
CA ILE A 61 4.35 11.06 -11.39
C ILE A 61 3.55 11.08 -12.70
N ALA A 62 2.48 11.87 -12.82
CA ALA A 62 1.70 11.96 -14.04
C ALA A 62 2.39 12.80 -15.15
N ARG A 63 3.22 13.78 -14.78
CA ARG A 63 3.75 14.81 -15.70
C ARG A 63 5.21 14.62 -16.06
N GLU A 64 6.00 14.10 -15.13
CA GLU A 64 7.46 14.02 -15.26
C GLU A 64 7.89 12.98 -16.29
N GLU A 65 9.08 13.16 -16.85
CA GLU A 65 9.64 12.24 -17.83
C GLU A 65 9.89 10.83 -17.26
N PRO A 66 9.83 9.77 -18.08
CA PRO A 66 10.00 8.38 -17.66
C PRO A 66 11.20 8.10 -16.76
N ARG A 67 12.35 8.73 -17.05
CA ARG A 67 13.60 8.52 -16.29
C ARG A 67 13.50 8.99 -14.84
N SER A 68 12.67 10.00 -14.59
CA SER A 68 12.51 10.62 -13.27
C SER A 68 11.55 9.84 -12.39
N LEU A 69 10.67 9.02 -12.96
CA LEU A 69 9.60 8.32 -12.20
C LEU A 69 10.14 7.42 -11.09
N PRO A 70 11.14 6.54 -11.32
CA PRO A 70 11.68 5.71 -10.24
C PRO A 70 12.40 6.54 -9.18
N VAL A 71 13.00 7.67 -9.55
CA VAL A 71 13.67 8.58 -8.61
C VAL A 71 12.65 9.22 -7.68
N ILE A 72 11.58 9.82 -8.25
CA ILE A 72 10.49 10.45 -7.51
C ILE A 72 9.78 9.43 -6.62
N ALA A 73 9.40 8.27 -7.18
CA ALA A 73 8.72 7.21 -6.44
C ALA A 73 9.56 6.69 -5.27
N CYS A 74 10.85 6.45 -5.48
CA CYS A 74 11.74 6.02 -4.40
C CYS A 74 11.96 7.12 -3.36
N ALA A 75 12.05 8.40 -3.75
CA ALA A 75 12.20 9.50 -2.80
C ALA A 75 10.98 9.61 -1.89
N PHE A 76 9.77 9.57 -2.47
CA PHE A 76 8.53 9.55 -1.69
C PHE A 76 8.45 8.33 -0.77
N ALA A 77 8.75 7.13 -1.29
CA ALA A 77 8.79 5.92 -0.48
C ALA A 77 9.79 6.01 0.68
N ASP A 78 10.94 6.64 0.44
CA ASP A 78 11.96 6.90 1.45
C ASP A 78 11.38 7.77 2.58
N ASP A 79 10.73 8.87 2.24
CA ASP A 79 10.15 9.79 3.21
C ASP A 79 9.03 9.14 4.03
N GLN A 80 8.14 8.39 3.37
CA GLN A 80 7.07 7.64 4.04
C GLN A 80 7.63 6.63 5.06
N LEU A 81 8.62 5.84 4.67
CA LEU A 81 9.25 4.88 5.57
C LEU A 81 10.01 5.59 6.70
N LYS A 82 10.73 6.68 6.41
CA LYS A 82 11.41 7.49 7.44
C LYS A 82 10.42 8.01 8.48
N ALA A 83 9.31 8.59 8.04
CA ALA A 83 8.27 9.11 8.92
C ALA A 83 7.69 7.99 9.81
N MET A 84 7.38 6.84 9.21
CA MET A 84 6.93 5.66 9.95
C MET A 84 7.96 5.20 10.98
N PHE A 85 9.23 4.99 10.60
CA PHE A 85 10.28 4.57 11.55
C PHE A 85 10.47 5.59 12.67
N ARG A 86 10.42 6.89 12.39
CA ARG A 86 10.48 7.92 13.43
C ARG A 86 9.33 7.77 14.41
N ARG A 87 8.10 7.60 13.92
CA ARG A 87 6.90 7.47 14.75
C ARG A 87 6.88 6.20 15.60
N GLU A 88 7.35 5.08 15.03
CA GLU A 88 7.16 3.76 15.63
C GLU A 88 8.32 3.28 16.50
N VAL A 89 9.56 3.72 16.21
CA VAL A 89 10.71 3.40 17.08
C VAL A 89 10.55 4.13 18.41
N PRO A 90 10.75 3.48 19.57
CA PRO A 90 10.68 4.13 20.87
C PRO A 90 11.77 5.18 21.10
N ASP A 91 11.46 6.20 21.90
CA ASP A 91 12.40 7.27 22.27
C ASP A 91 13.62 6.80 23.07
N GLY A 92 13.52 5.67 23.78
CA GLY A 92 14.58 5.14 24.65
C GLY A 92 15.56 4.17 23.99
N VAL A 93 15.57 4.06 22.66
CA VAL A 93 16.55 3.21 21.96
C VAL A 93 17.97 3.73 22.23
N PRO A 94 18.95 2.86 22.57
CA PRO A 94 20.34 3.28 22.71
C PRO A 94 20.87 3.99 21.46
N GLY A 95 21.45 5.18 21.64
CA GLY A 95 21.87 6.06 20.53
C GLY A 95 20.77 6.98 19.99
N GLY A 96 19.50 6.73 20.31
CA GLY A 96 18.37 7.58 19.91
C GLY A 96 17.86 7.31 18.48
N ARG A 97 16.61 7.72 18.24
CA ARG A 97 15.91 7.52 16.95
C ARG A 97 16.61 8.22 15.78
N SER A 98 17.21 9.38 16.04
CA SER A 98 17.92 10.19 15.04
C SER A 98 19.18 9.49 14.54
N GLU A 99 19.94 8.84 15.42
CA GLU A 99 21.16 8.11 15.04
C GLU A 99 20.86 6.89 14.19
N LEU A 100 19.75 6.19 14.45
CA LEU A 100 19.33 5.07 13.60
C LEU A 100 19.09 5.51 12.14
N LEU A 101 18.55 6.72 11.97
CA LEU A 101 18.19 7.31 10.68
C LEU A 101 19.26 8.27 10.12
N SER A 102 20.39 8.42 10.81
CA SER A 102 21.50 9.26 10.36
C SER A 102 22.12 8.66 9.09
N GLY A 103 22.97 9.44 8.39
CA GLY A 103 23.57 8.99 7.12
C GLY A 103 24.41 7.71 7.22
N PHE A 104 24.91 7.38 8.42
CA PHE A 104 25.67 6.17 8.71
C PHE A 104 24.91 5.18 9.60
N GLY A 105 23.68 5.51 9.96
CA GLY A 105 22.82 4.67 10.80
C GLY A 105 22.34 3.40 10.09
N PRO A 106 21.90 2.38 10.86
CA PRO A 106 21.36 1.13 10.32
C PRO A 106 20.08 1.31 9.48
N LEU A 107 19.38 2.43 9.57
CA LEU A 107 18.19 2.77 8.78
C LEU A 107 18.44 3.92 7.79
N ALA A 108 19.69 4.24 7.49
CA ALA A 108 20.07 5.33 6.59
C ALA A 108 19.46 5.15 5.19
N ARG A 109 19.56 3.94 4.63
CA ARG A 109 19.23 3.65 3.23
C ARG A 109 17.82 3.11 3.08
N LEU A 110 17.17 3.44 1.95
CA LEU A 110 15.87 2.88 1.57
C LEU A 110 15.83 1.35 1.66
N SER A 111 16.87 0.66 1.17
CA SER A 111 16.95 -0.80 1.20
C SER A 111 16.89 -1.36 2.62
N GLN A 112 17.56 -0.70 3.58
CA GLN A 112 17.57 -1.13 4.98
C GLN A 112 16.19 -0.93 5.59
N ARG A 113 15.53 0.20 5.31
CA ARG A 113 14.18 0.46 5.79
C ARG A 113 13.14 -0.50 5.23
N VAL A 114 13.23 -0.85 3.94
CA VAL A 114 12.38 -1.88 3.32
C VAL A 114 12.59 -3.24 4.00
N GLN A 115 13.85 -3.65 4.18
CA GLN A 115 14.17 -4.92 4.85
C GLN A 115 13.67 -4.98 6.29
N MET A 116 13.84 -3.90 7.06
CA MET A 116 13.38 -3.85 8.44
C MET A 116 11.85 -3.78 8.54
N ALA A 117 11.18 -3.01 7.67
CA ALA A 117 9.72 -2.98 7.61
C ALA A 117 9.14 -4.37 7.27
N TYR A 118 9.82 -5.12 6.40
CA TYR A 118 9.47 -6.50 6.09
C TYR A 118 9.65 -7.41 7.31
N ALA A 119 10.82 -7.32 7.96
CA ALA A 119 11.16 -8.15 9.11
C ALA A 119 10.21 -7.95 10.29
N PHE A 120 9.72 -6.72 10.50
CA PHE A 120 8.77 -6.39 11.56
C PHE A 120 7.30 -6.53 11.14
N GLY A 121 7.02 -6.84 9.87
CA GLY A 121 5.65 -6.92 9.35
C GLY A 121 4.89 -5.59 9.42
N TRP A 122 5.60 -4.46 9.27
CA TRP A 122 5.04 -3.11 9.45
C TRP A 122 4.32 -2.55 8.22
N ILE A 123 4.46 -3.20 7.07
CA ILE A 123 3.77 -2.90 5.80
C ILE A 123 3.49 -4.25 5.13
N SER A 124 2.48 -4.31 4.26
CA SER A 124 2.22 -5.48 3.46
C SER A 124 3.45 -5.89 2.62
N LYS A 125 3.64 -7.21 2.51
CA LYS A 125 4.79 -7.79 1.82
C LYS A 125 4.88 -7.38 0.36
N ASP A 126 3.74 -7.33 -0.33
CA ASP A 126 3.67 -6.99 -1.75
C ASP A 126 4.10 -5.54 -2.02
N ILE A 127 3.73 -4.56 -1.20
CA ILE A 127 4.22 -3.18 -1.35
C ILE A 127 5.74 -3.12 -1.18
N LEU A 128 6.29 -3.79 -0.17
CA LEU A 128 7.73 -3.77 0.09
C LEU A 128 8.53 -4.42 -1.05
N ILE A 129 7.98 -5.46 -1.67
CA ILE A 129 8.55 -6.09 -2.87
C ILE A 129 8.56 -5.11 -4.05
N GLU A 130 7.42 -4.46 -4.33
CA GLU A 130 7.29 -3.45 -5.39
C GLU A 130 8.26 -2.27 -5.18
N VAL A 131 8.39 -1.77 -3.96
CA VAL A 131 9.34 -0.70 -3.61
C VAL A 131 10.80 -1.17 -3.80
N ASP A 132 11.15 -2.42 -3.46
CA ASP A 132 12.50 -2.94 -3.71
C ASP A 132 12.80 -3.09 -5.21
N HIS A 133 11.81 -3.49 -6.02
CA HIS A 133 11.93 -3.52 -7.47
C HIS A 133 12.19 -2.12 -8.04
N LEU A 134 11.43 -1.11 -7.61
CA LEU A 134 11.66 0.28 -8.02
C LEU A 134 13.02 0.79 -7.58
N ARG A 135 13.47 0.45 -6.37
CA ARG A 135 14.80 0.82 -5.87
C ARG A 135 15.91 0.26 -6.76
N LYS A 136 15.79 -1.00 -7.19
CA LYS A 136 16.76 -1.63 -8.11
C LYS A 136 16.78 -0.91 -9.46
N VAL A 137 15.62 -0.62 -10.01
CA VAL A 137 15.49 0.14 -11.27
C VAL A 137 16.11 1.54 -11.12
N ARG A 138 15.76 2.30 -10.07
CA ARG A 138 16.37 3.60 -9.79
C ARG A 138 17.90 3.53 -9.73
N ASN A 139 18.46 2.54 -9.03
CA ASN A 139 19.91 2.36 -8.95
C ASN A 139 20.53 2.11 -10.33
N ASP A 140 19.92 1.24 -11.14
CA ASP A 140 20.36 0.98 -12.51
C ASP A 140 20.35 2.26 -13.35
N ILE A 141 19.34 3.13 -13.19
CA ILE A 141 19.22 4.41 -13.89
C ILE A 141 20.30 5.39 -13.44
N SER A 142 20.55 5.50 -12.15
CA SER A 142 21.58 6.41 -11.61
C SER A 142 22.99 6.04 -12.07
N HIS A 143 23.23 4.80 -12.49
CA HIS A 143 24.52 4.32 -12.97
C HIS A 143 24.64 4.22 -14.50
N LYS A 144 23.57 4.54 -15.25
CA LYS A 144 23.54 4.40 -16.70
C LYS A 144 23.00 5.66 -17.36
N TRP A 145 23.74 6.17 -18.35
CA TRP A 145 23.32 7.34 -19.14
C TRP A 145 22.52 6.97 -20.40
N ASP A 146 22.52 5.69 -20.79
CA ASP A 146 21.86 5.21 -22.02
C ASP A 146 20.33 5.06 -21.84
N LEU A 147 19.59 5.90 -22.57
CA LEU A 147 18.12 5.94 -22.58
C LEU A 147 17.48 4.64 -23.09
N LYS A 148 18.10 3.91 -24.01
CA LYS A 148 17.53 2.65 -24.53
C LYS A 148 17.56 1.55 -23.47
N VAL A 149 18.62 1.50 -22.69
CA VAL A 149 18.73 0.55 -21.58
C VAL A 149 17.71 0.87 -20.49
N LEU A 150 17.47 2.17 -20.24
CA LEU A 150 16.41 2.63 -19.34
C LEU A 150 15.02 2.16 -19.81
N GLU A 151 14.65 2.44 -21.05
CA GLU A 151 13.34 2.06 -21.61
C GLU A 151 13.12 0.55 -21.55
N SER A 152 14.15 -0.23 -21.89
CA SER A 152 14.12 -1.69 -21.78
C SER A 152 13.88 -2.14 -20.34
N LYS A 153 14.56 -1.54 -19.36
CA LYS A 153 14.41 -1.87 -17.94
C LYS A 153 13.03 -1.50 -17.39
N LEU A 154 12.51 -0.34 -17.74
CA LEU A 154 11.16 0.07 -17.38
C LEU A 154 10.11 -0.84 -18.01
N SER A 155 10.31 -1.24 -19.27
CA SER A 155 9.43 -2.19 -19.94
C SER A 155 9.43 -3.57 -19.26
N VAL A 156 10.61 -4.08 -18.86
CA VAL A 156 10.73 -5.33 -18.09
C VAL A 156 10.07 -5.21 -16.72
N LEU A 157 10.24 -4.07 -16.04
CA LEU A 157 9.59 -3.80 -14.76
C LEU A 157 8.07 -3.95 -14.90
N VAL A 158 7.46 -3.29 -15.89
CA VAL A 158 6.02 -3.35 -16.14
C VAL A 158 5.58 -4.74 -16.61
N ALA A 159 6.30 -5.37 -17.54
CA ALA A 159 5.84 -6.61 -18.14
C ALA A 159 5.99 -7.84 -17.23
N GLN A 160 7.00 -7.87 -16.36
CA GLN A 160 7.42 -9.11 -15.68
C GLN A 160 7.51 -8.99 -14.16
N THR A 161 7.65 -7.77 -13.64
CA THR A 161 8.08 -7.59 -12.24
C THR A 161 6.99 -6.99 -11.36
N GLN A 162 6.23 -6.02 -11.88
CA GLN A 162 5.15 -5.38 -11.13
C GLN A 162 3.82 -6.09 -11.34
N SER A 163 3.00 -6.07 -10.30
CA SER A 163 1.61 -6.53 -10.36
C SER A 163 0.77 -5.61 -11.27
N PRO A 164 -0.04 -6.16 -12.20
CA PRO A 164 -0.83 -5.38 -13.15
C PRO A 164 -2.12 -4.85 -12.50
N ILE A 165 -1.99 -3.91 -11.56
CA ILE A 165 -3.16 -3.38 -10.84
C ILE A 165 -4.19 -2.75 -11.77
N GLU A 166 -3.75 -2.16 -12.89
CA GLU A 166 -4.61 -1.53 -13.89
C GLU A 166 -5.66 -2.45 -14.50
N GLU A 167 -5.42 -3.77 -14.51
CA GLU A 167 -6.39 -4.78 -14.98
C GLU A 167 -7.63 -4.86 -14.07
N HIS A 168 -7.52 -4.37 -12.83
CA HIS A 168 -8.56 -4.46 -11.81
C HIS A 168 -9.24 -3.11 -11.51
N LEU A 169 -8.83 -2.04 -12.19
CA LEU A 169 -9.32 -0.67 -11.90
C LEU A 169 -10.51 -0.25 -12.79
N GLY A 170 -10.74 -0.93 -13.91
CA GLY A 170 -11.85 -0.63 -14.83
C GLY A 170 -13.16 -1.20 -14.31
N ASP A 171 -14.03 -0.33 -13.78
CA ASP A 171 -15.35 -0.70 -13.24
C ASP A 171 -16.51 -0.21 -14.13
N GLY A 172 -16.22 0.36 -15.29
CA GLY A 172 -17.19 0.93 -16.23
C GLY A 172 -17.85 2.24 -15.77
N VAL A 173 -17.60 2.67 -14.52
CA VAL A 173 -18.23 3.85 -13.92
C VAL A 173 -17.22 4.96 -13.68
N ARG A 174 -16.12 4.62 -13.02
CA ARG A 174 -15.05 5.54 -12.62
C ARG A 174 -13.93 5.56 -13.64
N LEU A 175 -13.62 4.41 -14.22
CA LEU A 175 -12.72 4.21 -15.35
C LEU A 175 -13.40 3.28 -16.37
N PRO A 176 -13.16 3.46 -17.68
CA PRO A 176 -13.70 2.56 -18.68
C PRO A 176 -13.32 1.11 -18.40
N GLU A 177 -14.23 0.18 -18.69
CA GLU A 177 -13.89 -1.25 -18.73
C GLU A 177 -12.72 -1.46 -19.69
N ASP A 178 -11.78 -2.33 -19.31
CA ASP A 178 -10.62 -2.67 -20.12
C ASP A 178 -9.73 -1.50 -20.60
N PHE A 179 -9.78 -0.32 -19.95
CA PHE A 179 -8.96 0.84 -20.34
C PHE A 179 -7.45 0.54 -20.39
N HIS A 180 -7.00 -0.44 -19.60
CA HIS A 180 -5.62 -0.89 -19.55
C HIS A 180 -5.13 -1.51 -20.87
N THR A 181 -6.03 -1.98 -21.73
CA THR A 181 -5.70 -2.58 -23.03
C THR A 181 -5.17 -1.56 -24.03
N SER A 182 -5.64 -0.31 -23.97
CA SER A 182 -5.16 0.79 -24.81
C SER A 182 -3.88 1.45 -24.30
N LEU A 183 -3.44 1.12 -23.07
CA LEU A 183 -2.27 1.76 -22.46
C LEU A 183 -0.95 1.19 -23.00
N GLN A 184 -0.09 2.09 -23.44
CA GLN A 184 1.33 1.86 -23.68
C GLN A 184 2.06 1.51 -22.37
N PRO A 185 3.22 0.82 -22.44
CA PRO A 185 3.96 0.39 -21.25
C PRO A 185 4.26 1.52 -20.25
N MET A 186 4.55 2.72 -20.75
CA MET A 186 4.85 3.86 -19.89
C MET A 186 3.62 4.40 -19.16
N GLN A 187 2.46 4.39 -19.80
CA GLN A 187 1.20 4.76 -19.16
C GLN A 187 0.83 3.75 -18.08
N LYS A 188 1.00 2.45 -18.37
CA LYS A 188 0.84 1.38 -17.36
C LYS A 188 1.76 1.60 -16.16
N LEU A 189 3.04 1.92 -16.39
CA LEU A 189 3.97 2.26 -15.31
C LEU A 189 3.43 3.40 -14.44
N ARG A 190 2.96 4.50 -15.04
CA ARG A 190 2.42 5.65 -14.28
C ARG A 190 1.21 5.26 -13.45
N VAL A 191 0.26 4.53 -14.02
CA VAL A 191 -0.91 4.02 -13.29
C VAL A 191 -0.46 3.16 -12.10
N ARG A 192 0.43 2.19 -12.33
CA ARG A 192 0.95 1.33 -11.25
C ARG A 192 1.66 2.12 -10.17
N LEU A 193 2.48 3.10 -10.52
CA LEU A 193 3.14 3.99 -9.56
C LEU A 193 2.14 4.80 -8.76
N ILE A 194 1.10 5.35 -9.40
CA ILE A 194 0.07 6.14 -8.72
C ILE A 194 -0.58 5.34 -7.60
N TRP A 195 -1.00 4.12 -7.90
CA TRP A 195 -1.68 3.26 -6.93
C TRP A 195 -0.73 2.66 -5.90
N LEU A 196 0.51 2.32 -6.29
CA LEU A 196 1.53 1.87 -5.36
C LEU A 196 1.87 2.94 -4.32
N LEU A 197 2.09 4.19 -4.74
CA LEU A 197 2.44 5.27 -3.82
C LEU A 197 1.27 5.65 -2.92
N GLY A 198 0.05 5.66 -3.45
CA GLY A 198 -1.16 5.84 -2.64
C GLY A 198 -1.29 4.79 -1.55
N ARG A 199 -1.14 3.52 -1.91
CA ARG A 199 -1.22 2.42 -0.95
C ARG A 199 -0.04 2.40 0.04
N LEU A 200 1.17 2.73 -0.41
CA LEU A 200 2.33 2.85 0.46
C LEU A 200 2.12 3.93 1.52
N MET A 201 1.61 5.10 1.13
CA MET A 201 1.30 6.17 2.05
C MET A 201 0.21 5.74 3.04
N TYR A 202 -0.86 5.11 2.55
CA TYR A 202 -1.95 4.61 3.40
C TYR A 202 -1.45 3.60 4.44
N GLU A 203 -0.68 2.59 4.02
CA GLU A 203 -0.17 1.57 4.95
C GLU A 203 0.93 2.11 5.87
N SER A 204 1.80 3.01 5.41
CA SER A 204 2.84 3.61 6.26
C SER A 204 2.25 4.42 7.43
N HIS A 205 1.01 4.91 7.28
CA HIS A 205 0.30 5.63 8.33
C HIS A 205 -0.47 4.71 9.27
N LEU A 206 -1.15 3.69 8.74
CA LEU A 206 -2.18 2.97 9.50
C LEU A 206 -1.84 1.53 9.88
N TRP A 207 -0.85 0.91 9.22
CA TRP A 207 -0.56 -0.51 9.43
C TRP A 207 -0.04 -0.80 10.84
N VAL A 208 0.97 -0.06 11.29
CA VAL A 208 1.52 -0.24 12.65
C VAL A 208 0.53 0.16 13.75
N PRO A 209 -0.25 1.26 13.62
CA PRO A 209 -1.37 1.53 14.53
C PRO A 209 -2.37 0.38 14.63
N ALA A 210 -2.74 -0.27 13.52
CA ALA A 210 -3.63 -1.44 13.54
C ALA A 210 -3.00 -2.61 14.31
N LEU A 211 -1.71 -2.88 14.10
CA LEU A 211 -0.98 -3.91 14.87
C LEU A 211 -0.96 -3.59 16.36
N LYS A 212 -0.70 -2.34 16.75
CA LYS A 212 -0.69 -1.89 18.14
C LYS A 212 -2.08 -2.00 18.80
N ALA A 213 -3.15 -1.91 18.02
CA ALA A 213 -4.52 -2.15 18.46
C ALA A 213 -4.88 -3.66 18.54
N ASN A 214 -3.93 -4.57 18.31
CA ASN A 214 -4.14 -6.01 18.20
C ASN A 214 -5.18 -6.40 17.13
N LEU A 215 -5.17 -5.67 16.01
CA LEU A 215 -6.00 -5.95 14.84
C LEU A 215 -5.15 -6.52 13.71
N THR A 216 -5.77 -7.34 12.86
CA THR A 216 -5.15 -7.80 11.61
C THR A 216 -5.24 -6.67 10.58
N PRO A 217 -4.11 -6.04 10.16
CA PRO A 217 -4.16 -4.85 9.31
C PRO A 217 -4.90 -5.08 8.00
N GLY A 218 -4.71 -6.23 7.36
CA GLY A 218 -5.41 -6.58 6.12
C GLY A 218 -6.93 -6.57 6.25
N ASN A 219 -7.47 -6.98 7.41
CA ASN A 219 -8.91 -7.02 7.65
C ASN A 219 -9.45 -5.62 7.97
N VAL A 220 -8.80 -4.90 8.89
CA VAL A 220 -9.34 -3.59 9.34
C VAL A 220 -9.13 -2.51 8.29
N LEU A 221 -8.03 -2.53 7.54
CA LEU A 221 -7.69 -1.47 6.59
C LEU A 221 -8.40 -1.60 5.24
N TYR A 222 -8.82 -2.82 4.86
CA TYR A 222 -9.44 -3.11 3.56
C TYR A 222 -10.77 -3.86 3.65
N GLY A 223 -11.26 -4.11 4.87
CA GLY A 223 -12.53 -4.79 5.11
C GLY A 223 -13.73 -3.84 5.18
N PRO A 224 -14.88 -4.34 5.66
CA PRO A 224 -16.13 -3.58 5.65
C PRO A 224 -16.09 -2.29 6.48
N ASN A 225 -15.27 -2.26 7.52
CA ASN A 225 -15.13 -1.12 8.43
C ASN A 225 -13.86 -0.31 8.12
N GLN A 226 -13.46 -0.21 6.85
CA GLN A 226 -12.24 0.49 6.45
C GLN A 226 -12.19 1.97 6.89
N PRO A 227 -11.02 2.51 7.26
CA PRO A 227 -10.81 3.93 7.55
C PRO A 227 -11.20 4.86 6.39
N ALA A 228 -11.71 6.05 6.70
CA ALA A 228 -12.08 7.07 5.70
C ALA A 228 -10.92 7.47 4.79
N MET A 229 -9.69 7.43 5.33
CA MET A 229 -8.45 7.69 4.59
C MET A 229 -8.32 6.83 3.33
N LEU A 230 -8.80 5.58 3.33
CA LEU A 230 -8.73 4.71 2.14
C LEU A 230 -9.51 5.31 0.98
N SER A 231 -10.73 5.80 1.23
CA SER A 231 -11.54 6.44 0.19
C SER A 231 -10.96 7.76 -0.28
N GLN A 232 -10.33 8.53 0.62
CA GLN A 232 -9.67 9.79 0.26
C GLN A 232 -8.43 9.53 -0.64
N VAL A 233 -7.58 8.59 -0.26
CA VAL A 233 -6.42 8.16 -1.06
C VAL A 233 -6.86 7.63 -2.41
N ALA A 234 -7.85 6.74 -2.44
CA ALA A 234 -8.39 6.19 -3.69
C ALA A 234 -8.98 7.29 -4.59
N ALA A 235 -9.63 8.32 -4.03
CA ALA A 235 -10.15 9.44 -4.79
C ALA A 235 -9.04 10.25 -5.48
N VAL A 236 -7.94 10.54 -4.78
CA VAL A 236 -6.77 11.22 -5.38
C VAL A 236 -6.14 10.36 -6.48
N CYS A 237 -5.86 9.08 -6.20
CA CYS A 237 -5.30 8.16 -7.20
C CYS A 237 -6.17 8.06 -8.45
N LEU A 238 -7.49 7.96 -8.28
CA LEU A 238 -8.45 7.91 -9.36
C LEU A 238 -8.48 9.21 -10.17
N ALA A 239 -8.50 10.37 -9.51
CA ALA A 239 -8.55 11.67 -10.18
C ALA A 239 -7.32 11.86 -11.09
N ILE A 240 -6.13 11.55 -10.59
CA ILE A 240 -4.89 11.65 -11.36
C ILE A 240 -4.87 10.60 -12.49
N THR A 241 -5.26 9.35 -12.21
CA THR A 241 -5.34 8.28 -13.23
C THR A 241 -6.27 8.69 -14.37
N ARG A 242 -7.47 9.18 -14.06
CA ARG A 242 -8.45 9.63 -15.06
C ARG A 242 -7.89 10.77 -15.90
N SER A 243 -7.26 11.76 -15.27
CA SER A 243 -6.66 12.89 -16.00
C SER A 243 -5.58 12.44 -16.98
N HIS A 244 -4.83 11.39 -16.65
CA HIS A 244 -3.79 10.82 -17.48
C HIS A 244 -4.37 9.99 -18.64
N VAL A 245 -5.36 9.14 -18.37
CA VAL A 245 -6.03 8.31 -19.39
C VAL A 245 -6.79 9.17 -20.41
N VAL A 246 -7.48 10.23 -19.98
CA VAL A 246 -8.30 11.09 -20.88
C VAL A 246 -7.43 11.97 -21.77
N ARG A 247 -6.33 12.54 -21.25
CA ARG A 247 -5.44 13.42 -22.03
C ARG A 247 -4.88 12.73 -23.27
N GLU A 248 -4.49 11.47 -23.14
CA GLU A 248 -3.82 10.74 -24.22
C GLU A 248 -4.79 10.04 -25.19
N GLN A 249 -6.10 10.04 -24.91
CA GLN A 249 -7.12 9.67 -25.92
C GLN A 249 -7.46 10.83 -26.86
N SER A 250 -7.01 12.06 -26.54
CA SER A 250 -7.30 13.27 -27.32
C SER A 250 -6.11 13.75 -28.17
N GLU A 251 -4.98 13.05 -28.10
CA GLU A 251 -3.75 13.25 -28.91
C GLU A 251 -3.57 12.07 -29.87
#